data_AF-W5TV64-F1
#
_entry.id   AF-W5TV64-F1
#
_cell.length_a   1.000
_cell.length_b   1.000
_cell.length_c   1.000
_cell.angle_alpha   90.00
_cell.angle_beta   90.00
_cell.angle_gamma   90.00
#
_symmetry.space_group_name_H-M   'P 1'
#
loop_
_entity.id
_entity.type
_entity.pdbx_description
1 polymer ?
#
loop_
_entity_poly.entity_id
_entity_poly.type
_entity_poly.pdbx_seq_one_letter_code
_entity_poly.pdbx_strand_id
1 'polypeptide(L)'
;MAVQIVAGVSMCGDRTPHHARSVGQERWVVSFLPGRTLTTQQAVAALQIAEMTGELARLTPFVGLTPLEAVGFAMWPGRLRRAPWDRRVETGEVRA
;
A
#
# COMPACT_ATOMS: atom_id res chain seq x y z
N MET A 1 -12.01 4.82 1.82
CA MET A 1 -11.45 3.47 1.67
C MET A 1 -12.40 2.49 2.32
N ALA A 2 -13.36 2.00 1.54
CA ALA A 2 -14.38 1.08 2.01
C ALA A 2 -14.35 -0.20 1.16
N VAL A 3 -14.06 -1.33 1.79
CA VAL A 3 -14.22 -2.64 1.14
C VAL A 3 -15.65 -3.09 1.34
N GLN A 4 -16.37 -3.32 0.25
CA GLN A 4 -17.76 -3.75 0.28
C GLN A 4 -17.83 -5.27 0.11
N ILE A 5 -18.54 -5.95 1.02
CA ILE A 5 -18.85 -7.37 0.90
C ILE A 5 -20.26 -7.51 0.34
N VAL A 6 -20.37 -8.04 -0.87
CA VAL A 6 -21.65 -8.28 -1.56
C VAL A 6 -22.06 -9.73 -1.32
N ALA A 7 -23.17 -9.91 -0.59
CA ALA A 7 -23.83 -11.19 -0.32
C ALA A 7 -22.94 -12.29 0.30
N GLY A 8 -21.79 -11.96 0.89
CA GLY A 8 -20.82 -12.95 1.41
C GLY A 8 -20.08 -13.75 0.33
N VAL A 9 -20.26 -13.40 -0.95
CA VAL A 9 -19.71 -14.13 -2.10
C VAL A 9 -18.65 -13.32 -2.84
N SER A 10 -18.72 -11.98 -2.77
CA SER A 10 -17.77 -11.08 -3.45
C SER A 10 -17.32 -9.95 -2.53
N MET A 11 -16.07 -9.54 -2.63
CA MET A 11 -15.58 -8.28 -2.07
C MET A 11 -14.98 -7.41 -3.16
N CYS A 12 -15.28 -6.11 -3.13
CA CYS A 12 -14.75 -5.15 -4.09
C CYS A 12 -14.21 -3.93 -3.34
N GLY A 13 -13.09 -3.39 -3.83
CA GLY A 13 -12.62 -2.05 -3.42
C GLY A 13 -13.31 -0.97 -4.24
N ASP A 14 -13.42 0.24 -3.70
CA ASP A 14 -14.09 1.38 -4.35
C ASP A 14 -13.26 1.98 -5.51
N ARG A 15 -11.94 1.78 -5.48
CA ARG A 15 -10.97 2.48 -6.34
C ARG A 15 -10.06 1.55 -7.15
N THR A 16 -10.40 0.26 -7.25
CA THR A 16 -9.60 -0.71 -8.04
C THR A 16 -10.50 -1.68 -8.80
N PRO A 17 -10.06 -2.18 -9.97
CA PRO A 17 -10.75 -3.26 -10.66
C PRO A 17 -10.57 -4.64 -9.99
N HIS A 18 -9.72 -4.74 -8.97
CA HIS A 18 -9.47 -5.97 -8.25
C HIS A 18 -10.59 -6.31 -7.28
N HIS A 19 -10.92 -7.60 -7.23
CA HIS A 19 -11.99 -8.13 -6.39
C HIS A 19 -11.54 -9.43 -5.74
N ALA A 20 -12.22 -9.77 -4.63
CA ALA A 20 -12.11 -11.05 -3.98
C ALA A 20 -13.39 -11.86 -4.19
N ARG A 21 -13.27 -13.16 -4.41
CA ARG A 21 -14.39 -14.09 -4.55
C ARG A 21 -14.32 -15.17 -3.47
N SER A 22 -15.44 -15.45 -2.83
CA SER A 22 -15.54 -16.52 -1.84
C SER A 22 -15.45 -17.88 -2.53
N VAL A 23 -14.70 -18.79 -1.92
CA VAL A 23 -14.59 -20.20 -2.34
C VAL A 23 -15.19 -21.16 -1.29
N GLY A 24 -15.94 -20.62 -0.32
CA GLY A 24 -16.53 -21.36 0.80
C GLY A 24 -15.66 -21.36 2.06
N GLN A 25 -16.23 -21.74 3.21
CA GLN A 25 -15.52 -21.87 4.50
C GLN A 25 -14.73 -20.61 4.91
N GLU A 26 -15.29 -19.42 4.68
CA GLU A 26 -14.63 -18.13 4.95
C GLU A 26 -13.29 -17.93 4.21
N ARG A 27 -13.12 -18.65 3.10
CA ARG A 27 -11.95 -18.55 2.23
C ARG A 27 -12.24 -17.75 0.98
N TRP A 28 -11.21 -17.04 0.52
CA TRP A 28 -11.30 -16.07 -0.56
C TRP A 28 -10.13 -16.21 -1.51
N VAL A 29 -10.39 -16.00 -2.79
CA VAL A 29 -9.37 -15.80 -3.83
C VAL A 29 -9.43 -14.36 -4.28
N VAL A 30 -8.28 -13.73 -4.52
CA VAL A 30 -8.18 -12.33 -4.95
C VAL A 30 -7.61 -12.28 -6.36
N SER A 31 -8.20 -11.47 -7.23
CA SER A 31 -7.92 -11.47 -8.67
C SER A 31 -6.45 -11.29 -9.05
N PHE A 32 -5.65 -10.59 -8.21
CA PHE A 32 -4.23 -10.32 -8.47
C PHE A 32 -3.27 -11.23 -7.66
N LEU A 33 -3.80 -12.17 -6.87
CA LEU A 33 -3.03 -13.14 -6.09
C LEU A 33 -3.42 -14.57 -6.48
N PRO A 34 -3.12 -15.00 -7.72
CA PRO A 34 -3.51 -16.33 -8.18
C PRO A 34 -2.85 -17.44 -7.33
N GLY A 35 -3.58 -18.53 -7.14
CA GLY A 35 -3.09 -19.71 -6.40
C GLY A 35 -3.04 -19.55 -4.88
N ARG A 36 -3.54 -18.44 -4.32
CA ARG A 36 -3.64 -18.25 -2.87
C ARG A 36 -5.08 -18.28 -2.38
N THR A 37 -5.29 -19.01 -1.30
CA THR A 37 -6.56 -19.06 -0.57
C THR A 37 -6.40 -18.29 0.73
N LEU A 38 -7.09 -17.15 0.83
CA LEU A 38 -6.94 -16.18 1.91
C LEU A 38 -8.12 -16.27 2.89
N THR A 39 -7.89 -15.92 4.15
CA THR A 39 -8.98 -15.62 5.09
C THR A 39 -9.67 -14.30 4.70
N THR A 40 -10.86 -14.05 5.24
CA THR A 40 -11.57 -12.76 5.10
C THR A 40 -10.65 -11.57 5.40
N GLN A 41 -9.94 -11.58 6.53
CA GLN A 41 -9.03 -10.48 6.92
C GLN A 41 -7.89 -10.30 5.91
N GLN A 42 -7.31 -11.40 5.43
CA GLN A 42 -6.23 -11.35 4.43
C GLN A 42 -6.72 -10.84 3.08
N ALA A 43 -7.94 -11.20 2.66
CA ALA A 43 -8.54 -10.72 1.42
C ALA A 43 -8.84 -9.22 1.49
N VAL A 44 -9.35 -8.72 2.63
CA VAL A 44 -9.52 -7.29 2.88
C VAL A 44 -8.18 -6.57 2.78
N ALA A 45 -7.15 -7.05 3.48
CA ALA A 45 -5.81 -6.45 3.43
C ALA A 45 -5.24 -6.43 1.99
N ALA A 46 -5.45 -7.49 1.22
CA ALA A 46 -5.03 -7.53 -0.19
C ALA A 46 -5.73 -6.46 -1.04
N LEU A 47 -7.04 -6.29 -0.91
CA LEU A 47 -7.77 -5.24 -1.63
C LEU A 47 -7.33 -3.84 -1.20
N GLN A 48 -7.01 -3.66 0.08
CA GLN A 48 -6.48 -2.40 0.57
C GLN A 48 -5.10 -2.08 -0.04
N ILE A 49 -4.21 -3.07 -0.13
CA ILE A 49 -2.93 -2.92 -0.82
C ILE A 49 -3.15 -2.51 -2.27
N ALA A 50 -4.08 -3.15 -2.96
CA ALA A 50 -4.40 -2.81 -4.35
C ALA A 50 -4.85 -1.34 -4.51
N GLU A 51 -5.70 -0.84 -3.62
CA GLU A 51 -6.12 0.57 -3.63
C GLU A 51 -4.93 1.52 -3.41
N MET A 52 -4.09 1.23 -2.42
CA MET A 52 -2.91 2.04 -2.13
C MET A 52 -1.93 2.05 -3.31
N THR A 53 -1.77 0.94 -4.03
CA THR A 53 -0.91 0.89 -5.22
C THR A 53 -1.44 1.72 -6.38
N GLY A 54 -2.76 1.77 -6.58
CA GLY A 54 -3.37 2.65 -7.59
C GLY A 54 -3.18 4.13 -7.24
N GLU A 55 -3.35 4.49 -5.97
CA GLU A 55 -3.08 5.84 -5.48
C GLU A 55 -1.61 6.22 -5.64
N LEU A 56 -0.70 5.31 -5.30
CA LEU A 56 0.73 5.53 -5.48
C LEU A 56 1.07 5.76 -6.95
N ALA A 57 0.55 4.92 -7.86
CA ALA A 57 0.75 5.07 -9.30
C ALA A 57 0.22 6.39 -9.86
N ARG A 58 -0.83 6.94 -9.25
CA ARG A 58 -1.37 8.26 -9.60
C ARG A 58 -0.46 9.41 -9.14
N LEU A 59 0.25 9.24 -8.03
CA LEU A 59 1.04 10.31 -7.39
C LEU A 59 2.50 10.35 -7.84
N THR A 60 3.12 9.21 -8.14
CA THR A 60 4.56 9.17 -8.45
C THR A 60 4.99 9.97 -9.69
N PRO A 61 4.15 10.19 -10.74
CA PRO A 61 4.53 11.06 -11.86
C PRO A 61 4.85 12.50 -11.46
N PHE A 62 4.22 13.04 -10.39
CA PHE A 62 4.47 14.41 -9.93
C PHE A 62 5.88 14.63 -9.39
N VAL A 63 6.58 13.55 -9.01
CA VAL A 63 7.94 13.58 -8.47
C VAL A 63 8.95 12.88 -9.38
N GLY A 64 8.53 12.51 -10.60
CA GLY A 64 9.40 11.84 -11.58
C GLY A 64 9.84 10.43 -11.15
N LEU A 65 9.04 9.74 -10.35
CA LEU A 65 9.34 8.38 -9.88
C LEU A 65 8.37 7.37 -10.47
N THR A 66 8.83 6.12 -10.57
CA THR A 66 7.95 4.96 -10.67
C THR A 66 7.38 4.60 -9.29
N PRO A 67 6.26 3.87 -9.22
CA PRO A 67 5.70 3.40 -7.96
C PRO A 67 6.70 2.59 -7.11
N LEU A 68 7.47 1.71 -7.74
CA LEU A 68 8.43 0.87 -7.04
C LEU A 68 9.61 1.67 -6.46
N GLU A 69 10.10 2.68 -7.17
CA GLU A 69 11.11 3.59 -6.63
C GLU A 69 10.59 4.37 -5.44
N ALA A 70 9.37 4.90 -5.52
CA ALA A 70 8.75 5.61 -4.40
C ALA A 70 8.58 4.71 -3.16
N VAL A 71 8.12 3.46 -3.31
CA VAL A 71 8.08 2.48 -2.21
C VAL A 71 9.49 2.25 -1.66
N GLY A 72 10.46 2.01 -2.54
CA GLY A 72 11.84 1.74 -2.15
C GLY A 72 12.44 2.88 -1.32
N PHE A 73 12.23 4.12 -1.76
CA PHE A 73 12.74 5.32 -1.09
C PHE A 73 12.03 5.59 0.24
N ALA A 74 10.71 5.42 0.30
CA ALA A 74 9.93 5.62 1.53
C ALA A 74 10.23 4.55 2.60
N MET A 75 10.41 3.29 2.20
CA MET A 75 10.67 2.18 3.11
C MET A 75 12.14 2.09 3.57
N TRP A 76 13.09 2.50 2.73
CA TRP A 76 14.52 2.42 3.02
C TRP A 76 15.25 3.75 2.81
N PRO A 77 14.89 4.81 3.55
CA PRO A 77 15.47 6.14 3.36
C PRO A 77 16.98 6.18 3.61
N GLY A 78 17.50 5.32 4.50
CA GLY A 78 18.91 5.31 4.90
C GLY A 78 19.90 4.77 3.86
N ARG A 79 19.44 4.19 2.74
CA ARG A 79 20.32 3.73 1.64
C ARG A 79 20.63 4.82 0.62
N LEU A 80 19.88 5.91 0.64
CA LEU A 80 20.13 7.08 -0.20
C LEU A 80 20.70 8.18 0.68
N ARG A 81 21.58 8.99 0.10
CA ARG A 81 22.32 10.08 0.76
C ARG A 81 21.46 10.77 1.83
N ARG A 82 21.98 10.91 3.06
CA ARG A 82 21.36 11.75 4.11
C ARG A 82 20.94 13.08 3.50
N ALA A 83 19.70 13.48 3.76
CA ALA A 83 19.19 14.68 3.15
C ALA A 83 20.01 15.88 3.67
N PRO A 84 20.27 16.89 2.84
CA PRO A 84 21.06 18.06 3.25
C PRO A 84 20.49 18.76 4.51
N TRP A 85 19.18 18.63 4.74
CA TRP A 85 18.48 19.22 5.88
C TRP A 85 18.50 18.36 7.15
N ASP A 86 18.98 17.12 7.12
CA ASP A 86 19.18 16.30 8.34
C ASP A 86 20.33 16.81 9.22
N ARG A 87 21.05 17.85 8.78
CA ARG A 87 22.28 18.33 9.42
C ARG A 87 22.09 19.45 10.46
N ARG A 88 20.86 19.74 10.92
CA ARG A 88 20.62 20.81 11.90
C ARG A 88 19.70 20.39 13.05
N VAL A 89 20.24 19.67 14.03
CA VAL A 89 19.70 19.67 15.40
C VAL A 89 20.79 19.82 16.48
N GLU A 90 22.08 19.71 16.16
CA GLU A 90 23.16 19.71 17.19
C GLU A 90 23.83 21.05 17.49
N THR A 91 23.18 22.20 17.24
CA THR A 91 23.79 23.49 17.68
C THR A 91 22.76 24.40 18.30
N GLY A 92 22.37 24.01 19.52
CA GLY A 92 21.57 24.80 20.43
C GLY A 92 22.15 24.79 21.85
N GLU A 93 23.48 24.77 22.02
CA GLU A 93 24.08 25.27 23.27
C GLU A 93 24.11 26.80 23.19
N VAL A 94 23.00 27.38 23.63
CA VAL A 94 22.92 28.78 24.01
C VAL A 94 23.80 28.94 25.26
N ARG A 95 24.94 29.60 25.09
CA ARG A 95 25.79 30.04 26.20
C ARG A 95 24.98 30.99 27.10
N ALA A 96 24.87 30.63 28.38
CA ALA A 96 24.55 31.56 29.47
C ALA A 96 25.82 32.26 29.94
#